data_AF-A0A9P9D3M5-F1
#
_entry.id   AF-A0A9P9D3M5-F1
#
_cell.length_a   1.000
_cell.length_b   1.000
_cell.length_c   1.000
_cell.angle_alpha   90.00
_cell.angle_beta   90.00
_cell.angle_gamma   90.00
#
_symmetry.space_group_name_H-M   'P 1'
#
loop_
_entity.id
_entity.type
_entity.pdbx_description
1 polymer ?
#
loop_
_entity_poly.entity_id
_entity_poly.type
_entity_poly.pdbx_seq_one_letter_code
_entity_poly.pdbx_strand_id
1 'polypeptide(L)' 'MDRCKEVIIIGGGISGLGMAIQLKRLLGHENFTIYEQSENLGGTWWHNKYPGCACDIET' A
#
# COMPACT_ATOMS: atom_id res chain seq x y z
N MET A 1 12.15 20.48 19.30
CA MET A 1 12.37 19.08 18.87
C MET A 1 11.23 18.71 17.94
N ASP A 2 11.44 18.83 16.64
CA ASP A 2 10.52 18.23 15.66
C ASP A 2 10.55 16.72 15.88
N ARG A 3 9.47 16.18 16.44
CA ARG A 3 9.25 14.73 16.36
C ARG A 3 8.82 14.46 14.94
N CYS A 4 9.73 13.96 14.12
CA CYS A 4 9.37 13.36 12.85
C CYS A 4 8.41 12.22 13.17
N LYS A 5 7.11 12.43 12.91
CA LYS A 5 6.06 11.48 13.29
C LYS A 5 6.26 10.21 12.48
N GLU A 6 6.48 9.09 13.15
CA GLU A 6 6.54 7.79 12.48
C GLU A 6 5.17 7.43 11.92
N VAL A 7 5.11 7.08 10.64
CA VAL A 7 3.87 6.70 9.96
C VAL A 7 3.86 5.20 9.72
N ILE A 8 2.78 4.55 10.16
CA ILE A 8 2.53 3.13 9.90
C ILE A 8 1.40 3.01 8.89
N ILE A 9 1.63 2.23 7.84
CA ILE A 9 0.64 1.88 6.82
C ILE A 9 0.33 0.39 6.99
N ILE A 10 -0.95 0.05 7.10
CA ILE A 10 -1.41 -1.33 7.22
C ILE A 10 -2.04 -1.75 5.89
N GLY A 11 -1.46 -2.77 5.25
CA GLY A 11 -1.84 -3.30 3.95
C GLY A 11 -0.92 -2.84 2.82
N GLY A 12 -0.35 -3.81 2.10
CA GLY A 12 0.47 -3.70 0.90
C GLY A 12 -0.31 -3.84 -0.40
N GLY A 13 -1.56 -3.37 -0.41
CA GLY A 13 -2.38 -3.21 -1.62
C GLY A 13 -2.14 -1.88 -2.34
N ILE A 14 -2.88 -1.63 -3.42
CA ILE A 14 -2.79 -0.38 -4.22
C ILE A 14 -2.94 0.88 -3.35
N SER A 15 -3.86 0.87 -2.38
CA SER A 15 -4.08 2.01 -1.48
C SER A 15 -2.89 2.28 -0.56
N GLY A 16 -2.31 1.24 0.05
CA GLY A 16 -1.16 1.37 0.94
C GLY A 16 0.11 1.83 0.20
N LEU A 17 0.36 1.26 -0.98
CA LEU A 17 1.43 1.71 -1.86
C LEU A 17 1.21 3.16 -2.33
N GLY A 18 -0.03 3.51 -2.69
CA GLY A 18 -0.41 4.87 -3.03
C GLY A 18 -0.12 5.85 -1.90
N MET A 19 -0.51 5.51 -0.66
CA MET A 19 -0.22 6.32 0.53
C MET A 19 1.27 6.54 0.74
N ALA A 20 2.08 5.47 0.64
CA ALA A 20 3.54 5.55 0.73
C ALA A 20 4.14 6.49 -0.34
N ILE A 21 3.64 6.42 -1.57
CA ILE A 21 4.07 7.30 -2.66
C ILE A 21 3.73 8.76 -2.35
N GLN A 22 2.52 9.04 -1.86
CA GLN A 22 2.10 10.41 -1.56
C GLN A 22 2.82 10.99 -0.34
N LEU A 23 3.11 10.18 0.69
CA LEU A 23 3.96 10.58 1.81
C LEU A 23 5.32 11.07 1.30
N LYS A 24 5.96 10.33 0.40
CA LYS A 24 7.23 10.75 -0.21
C LYS A 24 7.09 11.99 -1.06
N ARG A 25 6.17 11.98 -2.03
CA ARG A 25 6.10 12.99 -3.10
C ARG A 25 5.49 14.31 -2.67
N LEU A 26 4.42 14.28 -1.88
CA LEU A 26 3.66 15.47 -1.52
C LEU A 26 4.08 16.04 -0.16
N LEU A 27 4.52 15.18 0.76
CA LEU A 27 4.79 15.55 2.15
C LEU A 27 6.28 15.51 2.50
N GLY A 28 7.15 15.07 1.58
CA GLY A 28 8.59 14.93 1.85
C GLY A 28 8.89 13.96 3.00
N HIS A 29 7.97 13.04 3.28
CA HIS A 29 8.01 12.16 4.44
C HIS A 29 8.46 10.76 4.01
N GLU A 30 9.67 10.37 4.42
CA GLU A 30 10.26 9.09 4.03
C GLU A 30 10.32 8.06 5.16
N ASN A 31 10.02 8.47 6.40
CA ASN A 31 10.10 7.60 7.57
C ASN A 31 8.76 6.89 7.85
N PHE A 32 8.46 5.86 7.05
CA PHE A 32 7.26 5.05 7.23
C PHE A 32 7.52 3.57 7.04
N THR A 33 6.70 2.75 7.67
CA THR A 33 6.71 1.29 7.56
C THR A 33 5.38 0.80 7.03
N ILE A 34 5.41 -0.10 6.04
CA ILE A 34 4.23 -0.81 5.53
C ILE A 34 4.25 -2.22 6.11
N TYR A 35 3.19 -2.60 6.81
CA TYR A 35 2.97 -3.98 7.24
C TYR A 35 1.95 -4.64 6.32
N GLU A 36 2.32 -5.77 5.74
CA GLU A 36 1.45 -6.65 4.95
C GLU A 36 1.41 -8.02 5.62
N GLN A 37 0.22 -8.58 5.73
CA GLN A 37 0.02 -9.90 6.33
C GLN A 37 0.43 -11.03 5.36
N SER A 38 0.22 -10.79 4.07
CA SER A 38 0.56 -11.68 2.98
C SER A 38 2.07 -11.84 2.79
N GLU A 39 2.47 -12.94 2.15
CA GLU A 39 3.88 -13.17 1.78
C GLU A 39 4.40 -12.17 0.73
N ASN A 40 3.50 -11.47 0.02
CA ASN A 40 3.88 -10.48 -0.98
C ASN A 40 2.81 -9.38 -1.13
N LEU A 41 3.17 -8.34 -1.90
CA LEU A 41 2.32 -7.20 -2.22
C LEU A 41 1.16 -7.60 -3.16
N GLY A 42 0.09 -6.80 -3.13
CA GLY A 42 -1.02 -6.92 -4.08
C GLY A 42 -2.40 -6.73 -3.45
N GLY A 43 -2.51 -6.90 -2.12
CA GLY A 43 -3.78 -6.78 -1.39
C GLY A 43 -4.83 -7.71 -1.98
N THR A 44 -5.95 -7.14 -2.47
CA THR A 44 -7.02 -7.89 -3.14
C THR A 44 -6.48 -8.87 -4.19
N TRP A 45 -5.52 -8.47 -5.01
CA TRP A 45 -5.00 -9.30 -6.11
C TRP A 45 -4.00 -10.37 -5.66
N TRP A 46 -3.44 -10.25 -4.45
CA TRP A 46 -2.65 -11.33 -3.86
C TRP A 46 -3.55 -12.44 -3.33
N HIS A 47 -4.62 -12.07 -2.63
CA HIS A 47 -5.53 -13.04 -1.99
C HIS A 47 -6.49 -13.72 -2.97
N ASN A 48 -6.91 -13.02 -4.03
CA ASN A 48 -7.90 -13.54 -4.97
C ASN A 48 -7.23 -14.15 -6.20
N LYS A 49 -7.14 -15.48 -6.21
CA LYS A 49 -6.58 -16.29 -7.32
C LYS A 49 -7.53 -17.38 -7.80
N TYR A 50 -8.84 -17.17 -7.60
CA TYR A 50 -9.87 -18.11 -8.05
C TYR A 50 -10.07 -18.02 -9.58
N PRO A 51 -10.53 -19.10 -10.25
CA PRO A 51 -10.81 -19.07 -11.68
C PRO A 51 -11.81 -17.97 -12.05
N GLY A 52 -11.47 -17.14 -13.04
CA GLY A 52 -12.30 -16.02 -13.48
C GLY A 52 -12.13 -14.74 -12.66
N CYS A 53 -11.18 -14.67 -11.71
CA CYS A 53 -10.85 -13.41 -11.04
C CYS A 53 -10.36 -12.37 -12.05
N ALA A 54 -11.08 -11.25 -12.15
CA ALA A 54 -10.83 -10.18 -13.12
C ALA A 54 -11.27 -8.81 -12.57
N CYS A 55 -10.84 -7.74 -13.25
CA CYS A 55 -11.29 -6.37 -13.01
C CYS A 55 -12.45 -6.03 -13.96
N ASP A 56 -13.42 -5.26 -13.49
CA ASP A 56 -14.58 -4.78 -14.26
C ASP A 56 -14.39 -3.35 -14.81
N ILE A 57 -13.28 -2.69 -14.46
CA ILE A 57 -12.91 -1.38 -15.00
C ILE A 57 -12.43 -1.53 -16.45
N GLU A 58 -12.96 -0.68 -17.32
CA GLU A 58 -12.56 -0.58 -18.73
C GLU A 58 -11.07 -0.24 -18.87
N THR A 59 -10.40 -0.87 -19.84
CA THR A 59 -9.02 -0.59 -20.25
C THR A 59 -8.92 0.48 -21.30
#